data_AF-A0AAU7Y4B6-F1
#
_entry.id   AF-A0AAU7Y4B6-F1
#
_cell.length_a   1.000
_cell.length_b   1.000
_cell.length_c   1.000
_cell.angle_alpha   90.00
_cell.angle_beta   90.00
_cell.angle_gamma   90.00
#
_symmetry.space_group_name_H-M   'P 1'
#
loop_
_entity.id
_entity.type
_entity.pdbx_description
1 polymer ?
#
loop_
_entity_poly.entity_id
_entity_poly.type
_entity_poly.pdbx_seq_one_letter_code
_entity_poly.pdbx_strand_id
1 'polypeptide(L)'
;MSDAENQQVAENTPESETVRGQCALCDDKDVVLKESHSIPKFVYQWLKDTAKTPYIRSSLDVNVRHQDGPKEHLLCGPCEQKLSILEKELAENFFRKIANYRQQRSVITVTESMRVAVLSIFWRALLTTKKLDNERTIEDGIKLDAFLAKAKADIVAEKCHEKIYLTPFFGTPPYYELPKEASYNLERSIGAQDMRFFDNPHRFFVTFKLPFMYFHIFSDGWPTEEISLSTEFLAGDLNIAQIKSIPNILRNYINHLHEEFQQSLSKMTKANLEQIRRDAEKNENITGSDKSMKRSS
;
A
#
# COMPACT_ATOMS: atom_id res chain seq x y z
N MET A 1 8.01 56.96 36.80
CA MET A 1 7.62 55.75 37.55
C MET A 1 6.13 55.55 37.36
N SER A 2 5.76 54.69 36.43
CA SER A 2 4.45 54.03 36.36
C SER A 2 4.59 52.97 35.27
N ASP A 3 5.01 51.79 35.71
CA ASP A 3 5.18 50.60 34.87
C ASP A 3 3.82 50.12 34.38
N ALA A 4 3.65 50.06 33.06
CA ALA A 4 2.53 49.40 32.42
C ALA A 4 2.90 47.93 32.21
N GLU A 5 2.15 47.06 32.87
CA GLU A 5 2.20 45.61 32.72
C GLU A 5 1.93 45.19 31.27
N ASN A 6 2.90 44.51 30.67
CA ASN A 6 2.72 43.87 29.37
C ASN A 6 2.39 42.39 29.61
N GLN A 7 1.09 42.07 29.65
CA GLN A 7 0.60 40.68 29.64
C GLN A 7 0.86 40.06 28.26
N GLN A 8 1.83 39.15 28.19
CA GLN A 8 1.97 38.23 27.06
C GLN A 8 0.81 37.23 27.08
N VAL A 9 -0.09 37.38 26.10
CA VAL A 9 -1.12 36.37 25.79
C VAL A 9 -0.41 35.19 25.15
N ALA A 10 -0.38 34.06 25.86
CA ALA A 10 0.10 32.79 25.34
C ALA A 10 -0.84 32.32 24.21
N GLU A 11 -0.27 32.07 23.03
CA GLU A 11 -0.97 31.44 21.91
C GLU A 11 -1.34 29.99 22.29
N ASN A 12 -2.61 29.80 22.63
CA ASN A 12 -3.21 28.47 22.75
C ASN A 12 -3.22 27.79 21.37
N THR A 13 -2.21 26.96 21.14
CA THR A 13 -2.26 25.97 20.05
C THR A 13 -3.24 24.87 20.49
N PRO A 14 -4.26 24.51 19.69
CA PRO A 14 -5.20 23.47 20.11
C PRO A 14 -4.46 22.15 20.27
N GLU A 15 -4.44 21.62 21.50
CA GLU A 15 -3.96 20.27 21.78
C GLU A 15 -4.71 19.29 20.87
N SER A 16 -3.98 18.52 20.05
CA SER A 16 -4.59 17.45 19.28
C SER A 16 -5.24 16.49 20.27
N GLU A 17 -6.55 16.30 20.15
CA GLU A 17 -7.33 15.44 21.04
C GLU A 17 -6.67 14.06 21.16
N THR A 18 -6.27 13.69 22.36
CA THR A 18 -5.53 12.45 22.61
C THR A 18 -6.50 11.28 22.62
N VAL A 19 -6.52 10.48 21.54
CA VAL A 19 -7.37 9.29 21.45
C VAL A 19 -6.76 8.15 22.26
N ARG A 20 -7.50 7.64 23.25
CA ARG A 20 -7.14 6.46 24.06
C ARG A 20 -7.99 5.26 23.66
N GLY A 21 -7.40 4.07 23.66
CA GLY A 21 -8.12 2.85 23.33
C GLY A 21 -7.28 1.59 23.53
N GLN A 22 -7.67 0.51 22.87
CA GLN A 22 -6.89 -0.74 22.86
C GLN A 22 -5.97 -0.77 21.64
N CYS A 23 -4.67 -1.02 21.84
CA CYS A 23 -3.73 -1.20 20.73
C CYS A 23 -4.06 -2.48 19.96
N ALA A 24 -4.28 -2.35 18.65
CA ALA A 24 -4.66 -3.49 17.81
C ALA A 24 -3.58 -4.58 17.70
N LEU A 25 -2.30 -4.25 17.95
CA LEU A 25 -1.18 -5.20 17.83
C LEU A 25 -0.80 -5.87 19.15
N CYS A 26 -0.63 -5.12 20.25
CA CYS A 26 -0.23 -5.69 21.55
C CYS A 26 -1.39 -5.94 22.52
N ASP A 27 -2.62 -5.56 22.17
CA ASP A 27 -3.82 -5.67 23.02
C ASP A 27 -3.80 -4.85 24.32
N ASP A 28 -2.76 -4.05 24.56
CA ASP A 28 -2.72 -3.12 25.70
C ASP A 28 -3.92 -2.18 25.67
N LYS A 29 -4.61 -2.07 26.80
CA LYS A 29 -5.82 -1.26 26.96
C LYS A 29 -5.48 0.11 27.54
N ASP A 30 -6.34 1.08 27.25
CA ASP A 30 -6.21 2.46 27.74
C ASP A 30 -4.83 3.08 27.42
N VAL A 31 -4.36 2.86 26.19
CA VAL A 31 -3.11 3.45 25.68
C VAL A 31 -3.42 4.56 24.69
N VAL A 32 -2.51 5.53 24.58
CA VAL A 32 -2.60 6.56 23.54
C VAL A 32 -2.37 5.92 22.19
N LEU A 33 -3.38 5.98 21.33
CA LEU A 33 -3.32 5.46 19.97
C LEU A 33 -2.75 6.53 19.03
N LYS A 34 -1.90 6.09 18.11
CA LYS A 34 -1.29 6.91 17.06
C LYS A 34 -2.05 6.73 15.76
N GLU A 35 -1.98 7.74 14.91
CA GLU A 35 -2.50 7.66 13.55
C GLU A 35 -1.63 6.75 12.69
N SER A 36 -2.01 5.49 12.61
CA SER A 36 -1.38 4.44 11.83
C SER A 36 -1.85 4.50 10.38
N HIS A 37 -0.94 4.56 9.42
CA HIS A 37 -1.30 4.43 8.00
C HIS A 37 -1.60 2.96 7.64
N SER A 38 -2.63 2.74 6.81
CA SER A 38 -2.96 1.40 6.30
C SER A 38 -1.88 0.86 5.36
N ILE A 39 -1.35 1.72 4.49
CA ILE A 39 -0.13 1.50 3.70
C ILE A 39 0.98 2.39 4.29
N PRO A 40 2.25 1.96 4.39
CA PRO A 40 3.28 2.73 5.08
C PRO A 40 3.49 4.14 4.51
N LYS A 41 3.75 5.12 5.40
CA LYS A 41 3.98 6.53 5.06
C LYS A 41 5.07 6.73 4.00
N PHE A 42 6.12 5.90 3.99
CA PHE A 42 7.21 6.02 3.02
C PHE A 42 6.73 5.87 1.56
N VAL A 43 5.64 5.12 1.34
CA VAL A 43 5.07 4.88 0.01
C VAL A 43 4.39 6.16 -0.49
N TYR A 44 3.56 6.78 0.35
CA TYR A 44 2.92 8.08 0.06
C TYR A 44 3.97 9.17 -0.15
N GLN A 45 5.03 9.17 0.67
CA GLN A 45 6.13 10.11 0.51
C GLN A 45 6.85 9.93 -0.82
N TRP A 46 7.22 8.68 -1.18
CA TRP A 46 7.82 8.38 -2.47
C TRP A 46 6.93 8.80 -3.63
N LEU A 47 5.61 8.59 -3.54
CA LEU A 47 4.67 9.02 -4.58
C LEU A 47 4.74 10.53 -4.78
N LYS A 48 4.64 11.31 -3.71
CA LYS A 48 4.68 12.78 -3.76
C LYS A 48 6.02 13.29 -4.29
N ASP A 49 7.13 12.76 -3.78
CA ASP A 49 8.48 13.18 -4.15
C ASP A 49 8.82 12.90 -5.60
N THR A 50 8.17 11.91 -6.19
CA THR A 50 8.42 11.47 -7.57
C THR A 50 7.29 11.85 -8.53
N ALA A 51 6.27 12.59 -8.08
CA ALA A 51 5.15 13.04 -8.90
C ALA A 51 5.35 14.47 -9.40
N LYS A 52 4.66 14.80 -10.49
CA LYS A 52 4.59 16.17 -11.03
C LYS A 52 3.92 17.14 -10.06
N THR A 53 2.95 16.65 -9.30
CA THR A 53 2.26 17.41 -8.23
C THR A 53 2.36 16.67 -6.90
N PRO A 54 2.40 17.35 -5.75
CA PRO A 54 2.49 16.71 -4.43
C PRO A 54 1.14 16.17 -3.92
N TYR A 55 0.11 16.12 -4.78
CA TYR A 55 -1.26 15.75 -4.40
C TYR A 55 -1.62 14.37 -4.93
N ILE A 56 -2.35 13.62 -4.11
CA ILE A 56 -2.84 12.28 -4.38
C ILE A 56 -4.36 12.35 -4.57
N ARG A 57 -4.91 11.44 -5.38
CA ARG A 57 -6.35 11.29 -5.61
C ARG A 57 -6.74 9.82 -5.50
N SER A 58 -7.96 9.56 -5.05
CA SER A 58 -8.52 8.21 -4.98
C SER A 58 -9.43 7.96 -6.18
N SER A 59 -9.60 6.70 -6.58
CA SER A 59 -10.64 6.31 -7.55
C SER A 59 -12.05 6.47 -6.97
N LEU A 60 -12.19 6.50 -5.63
CA LEU A 60 -13.46 6.75 -4.94
C LEU A 60 -13.96 8.18 -5.17
N ASP A 61 -13.05 9.15 -5.18
CA ASP A 61 -13.35 10.54 -5.55
C ASP A 61 -12.13 11.18 -6.22
N VAL A 62 -12.15 11.22 -7.54
CA VAL A 62 -11.07 11.79 -8.36
C VAL A 62 -11.01 13.33 -8.31
N ASN A 63 -12.06 13.97 -7.78
CA ASN A 63 -12.13 15.43 -7.69
C ASN A 63 -11.62 15.95 -6.35
N VAL A 64 -11.36 15.07 -5.37
CA VAL A 64 -10.79 15.43 -4.07
C VAL A 64 -9.28 15.17 -4.05
N ARG A 65 -8.55 16.16 -3.54
CA ARG A 65 -7.09 16.09 -3.35
C ARG A 65 -6.77 15.66 -1.94
N HIS A 66 -5.82 14.74 -1.82
CA HIS A 66 -5.26 14.30 -0.56
C HIS A 66 -3.77 14.66 -0.52
N GLN A 67 -3.27 15.03 0.66
CA GLN A 67 -1.85 15.32 0.90
C GLN A 67 -1.13 14.17 1.60
N ASP A 68 -1.88 13.19 2.09
CA ASP A 68 -1.39 12.02 2.80
C ASP A 68 -2.30 10.81 2.57
N GLY A 69 -1.88 9.64 3.04
CA GLY A 69 -2.65 8.41 3.01
C GLY A 69 -3.75 8.33 4.07
N PRO A 70 -4.72 7.41 3.90
CA PRO A 70 -5.67 7.06 4.95
C PRO A 70 -4.95 6.57 6.21
N LYS A 71 -5.42 7.04 7.36
CA LYS A 71 -4.83 6.77 8.68
C LYS A 71 -5.93 6.60 9.73
N GLU A 72 -5.63 5.81 10.74
CA GLU A 72 -6.56 5.47 11.83
C GLU A 72 -5.83 5.37 13.15
N HIS A 73 -6.53 5.70 14.25
CA HIS A 73 -6.00 5.50 15.60
C HIS A 73 -6.00 4.00 15.92
N LEU A 74 -4.91 3.28 15.64
CA LEU A 74 -4.84 1.80 15.75
C LEU A 74 -3.80 1.30 16.75
N LEU A 75 -2.61 1.89 16.76
CA LEU A 75 -1.45 1.33 17.47
C LEU A 75 -0.94 2.28 18.56
N CYS A 76 -0.40 1.72 19.64
CA CYS A 76 0.37 2.49 20.61
C CYS A 76 1.74 2.88 20.04
N GLY A 77 2.39 3.88 20.66
CA GLY A 77 3.71 4.36 20.23
C GLY A 77 4.80 3.28 20.11
N PRO A 78 4.93 2.34 21.06
CA PRO A 78 5.88 1.22 20.94
C PRO A 78 5.63 0.32 19.73
N CYS A 79 4.36 -0.02 19.44
CA CYS A 79 4.01 -0.83 18.28
C CYS A 79 4.26 -0.10 16.97
N GLU A 80 3.96 1.20 16.88
CA GLU A 80 4.34 2.05 15.74
C GLU A 80 5.84 2.02 15.48
N GLN A 81 6.64 2.20 16.54
CA GLN A 81 8.10 2.20 16.42
C GLN A 81 8.63 0.85 15.92
N LYS A 82 8.07 -0.27 16.41
CA LYS A 82 8.43 -1.62 15.95
C LYS A 82 8.15 -1.79 14.45
N LEU A 83 6.95 -1.43 14.00
CA LEU A 83 6.60 -1.55 12.58
C LEU A 83 7.40 -0.58 11.71
N SER A 84 7.70 0.62 12.19
CA SER A 84 8.52 1.61 11.48
C SER A 84 9.93 1.10 11.18
N ILE A 85 10.54 0.33 12.09
CA ILE A 85 11.86 -0.29 11.86
C ILE A 85 11.80 -1.30 10.71
N LEU A 86 10.80 -2.19 10.73
CA LEU A 86 10.58 -3.19 9.67
C LEU A 86 10.28 -2.52 8.32
N GLU A 87 9.43 -1.50 8.33
CA GLU A 87 9.09 -0.72 7.14
C GLU A 87 10.29 0.04 6.57
N LYS A 88 11.17 0.57 7.43
CA LYS A 88 12.40 1.24 6.99
C LYS A 88 13.29 0.28 6.22
N GLU A 89 13.48 -0.94 6.74
CA GLU A 89 14.25 -1.97 6.06
C GLU A 89 13.63 -2.34 4.70
N LEU A 90 12.31 -2.59 4.67
CA LEU A 90 11.59 -2.86 3.42
C LEU A 90 11.75 -1.70 2.42
N ALA A 91 11.63 -0.46 2.90
CA ALA A 91 11.70 0.73 2.08
C ALA A 91 13.09 0.91 1.44
N GLU A 92 14.15 0.83 2.24
CA GLU A 92 15.53 1.08 1.83
C GLU A 92 16.12 -0.07 1.02
N ASN A 93 15.87 -1.30 1.46
CA ASN A 93 16.58 -2.47 0.94
C ASN A 93 15.79 -3.29 -0.08
N PHE A 94 14.48 -3.01 -0.25
CA PHE A 94 13.64 -3.68 -1.24
C PHE A 94 12.90 -2.70 -2.15
N PHE A 95 11.95 -1.93 -1.61
CA PHE A 95 11.06 -1.07 -2.39
C PHE A 95 11.83 -0.08 -3.28
N ARG A 96 12.75 0.70 -2.71
CA ARG A 96 13.55 1.69 -3.47
C ARG A 96 14.50 1.07 -4.49
N LYS A 97 14.80 -0.24 -4.41
CA LYS A 97 15.61 -0.94 -5.42
C LYS A 97 14.79 -1.32 -6.65
N ILE A 98 13.47 -1.47 -6.52
CA ILE A 98 12.54 -1.75 -7.63
C ILE A 98 11.91 -0.45 -8.16
N ALA A 99 11.43 0.41 -7.27
CA ALA A 99 10.78 1.69 -7.59
C ALA A 99 11.80 2.80 -7.90
N ASN A 100 12.74 2.49 -8.82
CA ASN A 100 13.85 3.37 -9.21
C ASN A 100 13.91 3.51 -10.74
N TYR A 101 13.54 4.69 -11.23
CA TYR A 101 13.54 5.00 -12.65
C TYR A 101 14.93 5.16 -13.28
N ARG A 102 16.00 5.27 -12.49
CA ARG A 102 17.38 5.38 -13.00
C ARG A 102 18.01 4.01 -13.17
N GLN A 103 17.85 3.15 -12.16
CA GLN A 103 18.43 1.81 -12.15
C GLN A 103 17.63 0.91 -11.21
N GLN A 104 16.77 0.08 -11.80
CA GLN A 104 16.15 -1.03 -11.06
C GLN A 104 17.19 -2.12 -10.81
N ARG A 105 17.19 -2.73 -9.63
CA ARG A 105 18.06 -3.87 -9.30
C ARG A 105 17.35 -5.17 -9.64
N SER A 106 17.98 -6.03 -10.43
CA SER A 106 17.43 -7.33 -10.83
C SER A 106 17.53 -8.39 -9.74
N VAL A 107 18.52 -8.29 -8.85
CA VAL A 107 18.71 -9.20 -7.72
C VAL A 107 18.65 -8.41 -6.43
N ILE A 108 17.82 -8.88 -5.49
CA ILE A 108 17.62 -8.26 -4.18
C ILE A 108 17.58 -9.36 -3.13
N THR A 109 18.39 -9.24 -2.10
CA THR A 109 18.32 -10.11 -0.92
C THR A 109 17.12 -9.73 -0.07
N VAL A 110 16.18 -10.67 0.08
CA VAL A 110 15.01 -10.58 0.95
C VAL A 110 15.39 -11.11 2.33
N THR A 111 15.00 -10.37 3.38
CA THR A 111 15.22 -10.78 4.78
C THR A 111 13.90 -11.22 5.43
N GLU A 112 14.00 -11.92 6.56
CA GLU A 112 12.80 -12.28 7.33
C GLU A 112 12.05 -11.02 7.82
N SER A 113 12.77 -10.00 8.25
CA SER A 113 12.19 -8.72 8.67
C SER A 113 11.41 -8.04 7.53
N MET A 114 11.85 -8.15 6.27
CA MET A 114 11.05 -7.69 5.13
C MET A 114 9.76 -8.50 4.94
N ARG A 115 9.80 -9.82 5.15
CA ARG A 115 8.60 -10.67 5.08
C ARG A 115 7.59 -10.26 6.15
N VAL A 116 8.05 -10.05 7.38
CA VAL A 116 7.22 -9.55 8.48
C VAL A 116 6.71 -8.13 8.18
N ALA A 117 7.54 -7.27 7.58
CA ALA A 117 7.11 -5.93 7.16
C ALA A 117 5.94 -6.01 6.18
N VAL A 118 6.04 -6.83 5.13
CA VAL A 118 4.98 -7.06 4.14
C VAL A 118 3.73 -7.65 4.78
N LEU A 119 3.87 -8.64 5.67
CA LEU A 119 2.75 -9.20 6.43
C LEU A 119 2.05 -8.14 7.30
N SER A 120 2.82 -7.22 7.89
CA SER A 120 2.26 -6.12 8.68
C SER A 120 1.42 -5.15 7.83
N ILE A 121 1.81 -4.96 6.57
CA ILE A 121 1.04 -4.15 5.61
C ILE A 121 -0.26 -4.87 5.25
N PHE A 122 -0.22 -6.17 4.93
CA PHE A 122 -1.44 -6.97 4.75
C PHE A 122 -2.37 -6.83 5.95
N TRP A 123 -1.84 -7.04 7.15
CA TRP A 123 -2.62 -6.99 8.39
C TRP A 123 -3.29 -5.62 8.61
N ARG A 124 -2.53 -4.51 8.55
CA ARG A 124 -3.12 -3.15 8.70
C ARG A 124 -4.10 -2.85 7.58
N ALA A 125 -3.71 -3.12 6.34
CA ALA A 125 -4.53 -2.79 5.18
C ALA A 125 -5.88 -3.52 5.23
N LEU A 126 -5.91 -4.81 5.57
CA LEU A 126 -7.14 -5.58 5.72
C LEU A 126 -7.94 -5.23 6.97
N LEU A 127 -7.27 -5.01 8.12
CA LEU A 127 -7.93 -4.61 9.36
C LEU A 127 -8.77 -3.35 9.15
N THR A 128 -8.21 -2.36 8.43
CA THR A 128 -8.92 -1.13 8.08
C THR A 128 -10.06 -1.31 7.09
N THR A 129 -10.16 -2.46 6.39
CA THR A 129 -11.33 -2.74 5.53
C THR A 129 -12.56 -3.20 6.31
N LYS A 130 -12.42 -3.62 7.58
CA LYS A 130 -13.56 -4.14 8.37
C LYS A 130 -14.68 -3.12 8.58
N LYS A 131 -14.36 -1.82 8.51
CA LYS A 131 -15.32 -0.73 8.65
C LYS A 131 -15.94 -0.27 7.32
N LEU A 132 -15.46 -0.79 6.20
CA LEU A 132 -15.94 -0.41 4.88
C LEU A 132 -17.14 -1.27 4.53
N ASP A 133 -18.15 -0.66 3.92
CA ASP A 133 -19.27 -1.38 3.33
C ASP A 133 -18.73 -2.35 2.27
N ASN A 134 -19.18 -3.59 2.34
CA ASN A 134 -18.77 -4.66 1.45
C ASN A 134 -19.86 -5.74 1.39
N GLU A 135 -19.73 -6.63 0.41
CA GLU A 135 -20.67 -7.73 0.18
C GLU A 135 -20.24 -9.04 0.86
N ARG A 136 -19.34 -8.97 1.86
CA ARG A 136 -18.82 -10.17 2.51
C ARG A 136 -19.90 -10.86 3.35
N THR A 137 -19.91 -12.18 3.29
CA THR A 137 -20.77 -12.99 4.15
C THR A 137 -20.26 -13.04 5.59
N ILE A 138 -21.04 -13.61 6.51
CA ILE A 138 -20.56 -13.89 7.87
C ILE A 138 -19.38 -14.87 7.86
N GLU A 139 -19.40 -15.87 6.95
CA GLU A 139 -18.32 -16.85 6.81
C GLU A 139 -17.02 -16.19 6.34
N ASP A 140 -17.11 -15.29 5.37
CA ASP A 140 -15.99 -14.44 4.92
C ASP A 140 -15.38 -13.68 6.11
N GLY A 141 -16.23 -13.09 6.96
CA GLY A 141 -15.80 -12.36 8.16
C GLY A 141 -15.00 -13.24 9.13
N ILE A 142 -15.45 -14.48 9.35
CA ILE A 142 -14.74 -15.45 10.19
C ILE A 142 -13.36 -15.79 9.61
N LYS A 143 -13.26 -15.96 8.29
CA LYS A 143 -11.99 -16.24 7.61
C LYS A 143 -11.04 -15.05 7.66
N LEU A 144 -11.55 -13.84 7.46
CA LEU A 144 -10.77 -12.60 7.61
C LEU A 144 -10.22 -12.46 9.04
N ASP A 145 -11.05 -12.69 10.05
CA ASP A 145 -10.64 -12.58 11.45
C ASP A 145 -9.59 -13.64 11.82
N ALA A 146 -9.74 -14.87 11.32
CA ALA A 146 -8.74 -15.92 11.49
C ALA A 146 -7.40 -15.54 10.83
N PHE A 147 -7.43 -14.98 9.61
CA PHE A 147 -6.24 -14.48 8.93
C PHE A 147 -5.56 -13.36 9.72
N LEU A 148 -6.33 -12.35 10.16
CA LEU A 148 -5.82 -11.21 10.92
C LEU A 148 -5.20 -11.65 12.26
N ALA A 149 -5.81 -12.62 12.95
CA ALA A 149 -5.28 -13.16 14.20
C ALA A 149 -3.94 -13.89 14.00
N LYS A 150 -3.83 -14.72 12.96
CA LYS A 150 -2.58 -15.42 12.61
C LYS A 150 -1.48 -14.43 12.21
N ALA A 151 -1.80 -13.48 11.33
CA ALA A 151 -0.86 -12.45 10.89
C ALA A 151 -0.35 -11.61 12.07
N LYS A 152 -1.24 -11.22 12.99
CA LYS A 152 -0.88 -10.52 14.22
C LYS A 152 0.11 -11.31 15.06
N ALA A 153 -0.13 -12.61 15.28
CA ALA A 153 0.76 -13.47 16.04
C ALA A 153 2.17 -13.53 15.43
N ASP A 154 2.25 -13.69 14.10
CA ASP A 154 3.50 -13.69 13.34
C ASP A 154 4.25 -12.35 13.44
N ILE A 155 3.54 -11.22 13.36
CA ILE A 155 4.12 -9.87 13.49
C ILE A 155 4.68 -9.66 14.91
N VAL A 156 3.95 -10.08 15.94
CA VAL A 156 4.41 -10.00 17.34
C VAL A 156 5.66 -10.86 17.53
N ALA A 157 5.66 -12.09 16.99
CA ALA A 157 6.78 -13.03 17.04
C ALA A 157 7.96 -12.67 16.13
N GLU A 158 7.83 -11.63 15.30
CA GLU A 158 8.83 -11.22 14.30
C GLU A 158 9.23 -12.36 13.35
N LYS A 159 8.24 -13.19 12.99
CA LYS A 159 8.44 -14.34 12.12
C LYS A 159 7.21 -14.60 11.26
N CYS A 160 7.40 -14.60 9.95
CA CYS A 160 6.38 -14.79 8.94
C CYS A 160 6.28 -16.27 8.53
N HIS A 161 5.23 -16.94 8.98
CA HIS A 161 4.88 -18.30 8.55
C HIS A 161 3.98 -18.31 7.32
N GLU A 162 3.33 -17.17 7.02
CA GLU A 162 2.49 -17.03 5.83
C GLU A 162 3.30 -17.08 4.53
N LYS A 163 2.77 -17.78 3.52
CA LYS A 163 3.36 -17.82 2.18
C LYS A 163 2.91 -16.59 1.42
N ILE A 164 3.81 -15.62 1.34
CA ILE A 164 3.60 -14.37 0.61
C ILE A 164 4.25 -14.51 -0.77
N TYR A 165 3.57 -14.05 -1.80
CA TYR A 165 4.07 -14.04 -3.16
C TYR A 165 4.28 -12.59 -3.64
N LEU A 166 5.26 -12.41 -4.53
CA LEU A 166 5.61 -11.12 -5.13
C LEU A 166 5.29 -11.14 -6.63
N THR A 167 4.74 -10.04 -7.13
CA THR A 167 4.66 -9.72 -8.56
C THR A 167 5.29 -8.35 -8.81
N PRO A 168 6.56 -8.28 -9.24
CA PRO A 168 7.23 -7.00 -9.53
C PRO A 168 7.01 -6.56 -10.98
N PHE A 169 6.93 -5.26 -11.22
CA PHE A 169 6.91 -4.67 -12.56
C PHE A 169 8.32 -4.16 -12.91
N PHE A 170 9.16 -5.09 -13.37
CA PHE A 170 10.57 -4.85 -13.66
C PHE A 170 10.83 -4.76 -15.16
N GLY A 171 11.76 -3.87 -15.56
CA GLY A 171 12.18 -3.71 -16.95
C GLY A 171 11.31 -2.73 -17.71
N THR A 172 10.96 -3.06 -18.96
CA THR A 172 10.19 -2.20 -19.86
C THR A 172 8.80 -2.81 -20.08
N PRO A 173 7.71 -2.04 -19.95
CA PRO A 173 6.37 -2.53 -20.27
C PRO A 173 6.20 -2.82 -21.78
N PRO A 174 5.20 -3.64 -22.17
CA PRO A 174 4.13 -4.21 -21.33
C PRO A 174 4.64 -5.30 -20.38
N TYR A 175 4.14 -5.30 -19.14
CA TYR A 175 4.51 -6.30 -18.14
C TYR A 175 3.57 -7.50 -18.22
N TYR A 176 4.11 -8.71 -18.25
CA TYR A 176 3.32 -9.94 -18.18
C TYR A 176 2.19 -9.99 -19.21
N GLU A 177 2.34 -9.37 -20.39
CA GLU A 177 1.29 -9.27 -21.42
C GLU A 177 0.06 -8.45 -21.00
N LEU A 178 0.15 -7.66 -19.92
CA LEU A 178 -0.87 -6.69 -19.56
C LEU A 178 -0.87 -5.51 -20.55
N PRO A 179 -2.03 -4.84 -20.76
CA PRO A 179 -2.12 -3.68 -21.63
C PRO A 179 -1.09 -2.59 -21.26
N LYS A 180 -0.44 -2.00 -22.27
CA LYS A 180 0.65 -1.04 -22.04
C LYS A 180 0.17 0.20 -21.30
N GLU A 181 -1.04 0.65 -21.59
CA GLU A 181 -1.75 1.75 -20.94
C GLU A 181 -1.97 1.53 -19.44
N ALA A 182 -1.98 0.27 -18.96
CA ALA A 182 -2.06 -0.03 -17.54
C ALA A 182 -0.76 0.28 -16.78
N SER A 183 0.37 0.41 -17.48
CA SER A 183 1.69 0.59 -16.88
C SER A 183 1.77 1.81 -15.96
N TYR A 184 1.11 2.92 -16.31
CA TYR A 184 1.11 4.11 -15.44
C TYR A 184 0.55 3.76 -14.06
N ASN A 185 -0.58 3.05 -14.01
CA ASN A 185 -1.18 2.63 -12.75
C ASN A 185 -0.26 1.65 -12.03
N LEU A 186 0.25 0.63 -12.71
CA LEU A 186 1.16 -0.37 -12.14
C LEU A 186 2.38 0.28 -11.47
N GLU A 187 2.91 1.36 -12.05
CA GLU A 187 4.08 2.08 -11.55
C GLU A 187 3.76 3.19 -10.53
N ARG A 188 2.53 3.72 -10.50
CA ARG A 188 2.20 4.96 -9.75
C ARG A 188 1.04 4.86 -8.78
N SER A 189 0.22 3.81 -8.82
CA SER A 189 -0.89 3.65 -7.88
C SER A 189 -0.55 2.71 -6.73
N ILE A 190 -1.28 2.87 -5.63
CA ILE A 190 -1.12 2.16 -4.37
C ILE A 190 -2.48 1.73 -3.85
N GLY A 191 -2.48 0.79 -2.92
CA GLY A 191 -3.71 0.28 -2.33
C GLY A 191 -4.04 -1.07 -2.92
N ALA A 192 -5.22 -1.21 -3.53
CA ALA A 192 -5.72 -2.52 -3.99
C ALA A 192 -5.71 -3.56 -2.86
N GLN A 193 -5.86 -3.10 -1.61
CA GLN A 193 -5.87 -3.97 -0.44
C GLN A 193 -7.20 -4.69 -0.35
N ASP A 194 -7.15 -6.00 -0.46
CA ASP A 194 -8.35 -6.79 -0.63
C ASP A 194 -8.16 -8.23 -0.15
N MET A 195 -9.27 -8.82 0.27
CA MET A 195 -9.41 -10.24 0.54
C MET A 195 -10.68 -10.68 -0.18
N ARG A 196 -10.47 -11.29 -1.34
CA ARG A 196 -11.54 -11.78 -2.22
C ARG A 196 -11.85 -13.22 -1.85
N PHE A 197 -13.13 -13.48 -1.62
CA PHE A 197 -13.66 -14.80 -1.30
C PHE A 197 -14.28 -15.43 -2.55
N PHE A 198 -14.13 -16.75 -2.66
CA PHE A 198 -14.55 -17.56 -3.80
C PHE A 198 -15.39 -18.77 -3.33
N ASP A 199 -15.53 -19.74 -4.23
CA ASP A 199 -16.29 -20.97 -4.09
C ASP A 199 -15.85 -21.89 -2.93
N ASN A 200 -16.59 -22.99 -2.77
CA ASN A 200 -16.36 -24.04 -1.78
C ASN A 200 -15.23 -25.00 -2.23
N PRO A 201 -14.19 -25.28 -1.40
CA PRO A 201 -14.00 -24.83 -0.02
C PRO A 201 -13.59 -23.36 0.04
N HIS A 202 -14.34 -22.54 0.79
CA HIS A 202 -14.27 -21.07 0.92
C HIS A 202 -12.90 -20.43 0.64
N ARG A 203 -12.49 -20.42 -0.63
CA ARG A 203 -11.14 -20.04 -1.05
C ARG A 203 -11.03 -18.53 -0.96
N PHE A 204 -9.85 -18.03 -0.62
CA PHE A 204 -9.60 -16.61 -0.70
C PHE A 204 -8.27 -16.27 -1.36
N PHE A 205 -8.24 -15.07 -1.93
CA PHE A 205 -7.05 -14.43 -2.47
C PHE A 205 -6.90 -13.08 -1.78
N VAL A 206 -5.77 -12.88 -1.11
CA VAL A 206 -5.44 -11.62 -0.45
C VAL A 206 -4.42 -10.89 -1.29
N THR A 207 -4.58 -9.58 -1.49
CA THR A 207 -3.57 -8.78 -2.19
C THR A 207 -3.48 -7.37 -1.64
N PHE A 208 -2.32 -6.75 -1.82
CA PHE A 208 -2.17 -5.30 -1.80
C PHE A 208 -1.08 -4.89 -2.79
N LYS A 209 -1.04 -3.60 -3.07
CA LYS A 209 -0.16 -3.00 -4.07
C LYS A 209 0.68 -1.86 -3.52
N LEU A 210 1.95 -1.89 -3.86
CA LEU A 210 2.85 -0.74 -3.83
C LEU A 210 3.22 -0.33 -5.26
N PRO A 211 3.79 0.87 -5.49
CA PRO A 211 4.27 1.24 -6.80
C PRO A 211 5.26 0.20 -7.32
N PHE A 212 5.10 -0.25 -8.56
CA PHE A 212 5.93 -1.29 -9.20
C PHE A 212 5.79 -2.71 -8.63
N MET A 213 4.86 -3.00 -7.70
CA MET A 213 4.72 -4.37 -7.20
C MET A 213 3.35 -4.68 -6.58
N TYR A 214 2.90 -5.92 -6.77
CA TYR A 214 1.88 -6.53 -5.95
C TYR A 214 2.49 -7.53 -5.00
N PHE A 215 1.85 -7.68 -3.85
CA PHE A 215 1.99 -8.84 -2.98
C PHE A 215 0.66 -9.55 -2.91
N HIS A 216 0.69 -10.88 -2.82
CA HIS A 216 -0.51 -11.68 -2.69
C HIS A 216 -0.31 -12.96 -1.88
N ILE A 217 -1.41 -13.50 -1.36
CA ILE A 217 -1.48 -14.73 -0.58
C ILE A 217 -2.67 -15.54 -1.07
N PHE A 218 -2.49 -16.85 -1.18
CA PHE A 218 -3.55 -17.81 -1.47
C PHE A 218 -3.95 -18.54 -0.19
N SER A 219 -5.25 -18.76 0.00
CA SER A 219 -5.71 -19.76 0.97
C SER A 219 -5.38 -21.19 0.51
N ASP A 220 -5.71 -22.17 1.34
CA ASP A 220 -5.76 -23.56 0.89
C ASP A 220 -6.82 -23.76 -0.21
N GLY A 221 -6.66 -24.83 -0.99
CA GLY A 221 -7.63 -25.27 -2.03
C GLY A 221 -7.39 -24.68 -3.43
N TRP A 222 -6.42 -23.78 -3.60
CA TRP A 222 -6.08 -23.26 -4.92
C TRP A 222 -5.36 -24.30 -5.80
N PRO A 223 -5.62 -24.34 -7.11
CA PRO A 223 -4.93 -25.26 -8.02
C PRO A 223 -3.42 -24.99 -8.04
N THR A 224 -2.62 -26.05 -8.13
CA THR A 224 -1.15 -25.92 -8.07
C THR A 224 -0.63 -25.17 -9.29
N GLU A 225 -1.24 -25.37 -10.46
CA GLU A 225 -0.95 -24.66 -11.69
C GLU A 225 -1.10 -23.14 -11.53
N GLU A 226 -2.09 -22.68 -10.78
CA GLU A 226 -2.34 -21.25 -10.55
C GLU A 226 -1.29 -20.67 -9.60
N ILE A 227 -1.00 -21.37 -8.49
CA ILE A 227 0.02 -20.94 -7.53
C ILE A 227 1.42 -20.94 -8.17
N SER A 228 1.73 -21.92 -9.03
CA SER A 228 3.05 -22.07 -9.68
C SER A 228 3.44 -20.91 -10.58
N LEU A 229 2.48 -20.08 -11.01
CA LEU A 229 2.74 -18.85 -11.76
C LEU A 229 3.32 -17.72 -10.89
N SER A 230 3.27 -17.88 -9.57
CA SER A 230 3.74 -16.90 -8.58
C SER A 230 5.14 -17.22 -8.08
N THR A 231 5.90 -16.18 -7.73
CA THR A 231 7.19 -16.33 -7.05
C THR A 231 7.04 -16.02 -5.56
N GLU A 232 7.43 -16.96 -4.71
CA GLU A 232 7.37 -16.77 -3.26
C GLU A 232 8.37 -15.70 -2.80
N PHE A 233 7.91 -14.82 -1.93
CA PHE A 233 8.69 -13.79 -1.26
C PHE A 233 9.40 -14.39 -0.03
N LEU A 234 10.33 -15.31 -0.32
CA LEU A 234 11.10 -16.04 0.68
C LEU A 234 12.41 -15.30 1.00
N ALA A 235 12.94 -15.48 2.21
CA ALA A 235 14.25 -14.95 2.58
C ALA A 235 15.36 -15.58 1.75
N GLY A 236 16.30 -14.77 1.27
CA GLY A 236 17.35 -15.16 0.34
C GLY A 236 17.42 -14.24 -0.88
N ASP A 237 18.25 -14.60 -1.85
CA ASP A 237 18.41 -13.81 -3.06
C ASP A 237 17.24 -14.03 -4.03
N LEU A 238 16.53 -12.94 -4.34
CA LEU A 238 15.42 -12.93 -5.27
C LEU A 238 15.83 -12.24 -6.57
N ASN A 239 15.80 -12.99 -7.68
CA ASN A 239 16.03 -12.44 -9.01
C ASN A 239 14.71 -12.02 -9.68
N ILE A 240 14.31 -10.76 -9.47
CA ILE A 240 13.06 -10.23 -10.01
C ILE A 240 13.04 -10.18 -11.55
N ALA A 241 14.20 -10.16 -12.21
CA ALA A 241 14.25 -10.19 -13.67
C ALA A 241 13.85 -11.55 -14.25
N GLN A 242 13.90 -12.62 -13.45
CA GLN A 242 13.49 -13.98 -13.85
C GLN A 242 11.99 -14.24 -13.63
N ILE A 243 11.26 -13.35 -12.97
CA ILE A 243 9.82 -13.48 -12.77
C ILE A 243 9.13 -13.08 -14.08
N LYS A 244 8.56 -14.07 -14.78
CA LYS A 244 7.97 -13.90 -16.13
C LYS A 244 6.47 -14.18 -16.21
N SER A 245 5.88 -14.68 -15.14
CA SER A 245 4.47 -15.03 -15.05
C SER A 245 3.82 -14.38 -13.85
N ILE A 246 2.49 -14.28 -13.91
CA ILE A 246 1.62 -13.91 -12.79
C ILE A 246 0.43 -14.86 -12.79
N PRO A 247 -0.18 -15.13 -11.62
CA PRO A 247 -1.38 -15.94 -11.55
C PRO A 247 -2.53 -15.24 -12.29
N ASN A 248 -3.41 -16.04 -12.91
CA ASN A 248 -4.56 -15.55 -13.66
C ASN A 248 -5.52 -14.73 -12.78
N ILE A 249 -5.69 -15.11 -11.51
CA ILE A 249 -6.53 -14.34 -10.59
C ILE A 249 -5.99 -12.91 -10.40
N LEU A 250 -4.68 -12.74 -10.25
CA LEU A 250 -4.07 -11.42 -10.12
C LEU A 250 -4.16 -10.64 -11.42
N ARG A 251 -3.96 -11.30 -12.58
CA ARG A 251 -4.15 -10.69 -13.90
C ARG A 251 -5.55 -10.12 -14.06
N ASN A 252 -6.57 -10.93 -13.76
CA ASN A 252 -7.97 -10.52 -13.85
C ASN A 252 -8.27 -9.37 -12.89
N TYR A 253 -7.73 -9.44 -11.67
CA TYR A 253 -7.87 -8.37 -10.68
C TYR A 253 -7.22 -7.06 -11.14
N ILE A 254 -6.01 -7.11 -11.71
CA ILE A 254 -5.33 -5.93 -12.27
C ILE A 254 -6.13 -5.31 -13.42
N ASN A 255 -6.68 -6.14 -14.32
CA ASN A 255 -7.50 -5.66 -15.43
C ASN A 255 -8.78 -4.98 -14.94
N HIS A 256 -9.47 -5.59 -13.98
CA HIS A 256 -10.64 -4.99 -13.34
C HIS A 256 -10.33 -3.62 -12.72
N LEU A 257 -9.26 -3.53 -11.91
CA LEU A 257 -8.84 -2.25 -11.32
C LEU A 257 -8.42 -1.22 -12.38
N HIS A 258 -7.87 -1.65 -13.51
CA HIS A 258 -7.56 -0.75 -14.61
C HIS A 258 -8.84 -0.18 -15.25
N GLU A 259 -9.85 -1.02 -15.49
CA GLU A 259 -11.15 -0.59 -16.00
C GLU A 259 -11.83 0.41 -15.04
N GLU A 260 -11.86 0.10 -13.74
CA GLU A 260 -12.39 1.02 -12.72
C GLU A 260 -11.64 2.35 -12.71
N PHE A 261 -10.31 2.32 -12.86
CA PHE A 261 -9.52 3.53 -12.97
C PHE A 261 -9.91 4.36 -14.20
N GLN A 262 -10.04 3.75 -15.38
CA GLN A 262 -10.47 4.46 -16.59
C GLN A 262 -11.85 5.08 -16.43
N GLN A 263 -12.78 4.35 -15.82
CA GLN A 263 -14.10 4.87 -15.50
C GLN A 263 -14.02 6.06 -14.52
N SER A 264 -13.14 5.99 -13.51
CA SER A 264 -12.94 7.08 -12.56
C SER A 264 -12.40 8.34 -13.23
N LEU A 265 -11.47 8.21 -14.20
CA LEU A 265 -10.94 9.35 -14.96
C LEU A 265 -12.03 10.09 -15.72
N SER A 266 -13.02 9.38 -16.27
CA SER A 266 -14.15 9.99 -16.97
C SER A 266 -15.00 10.92 -16.08
N LYS A 267 -14.95 10.73 -14.75
CA LYS A 267 -15.67 11.53 -13.74
C LYS A 267 -14.92 12.80 -13.33
N MET A 268 -13.73 13.04 -13.87
CA MET A 268 -12.94 14.21 -13.51
C MET A 268 -13.52 15.49 -14.12
N THR A 269 -13.79 16.49 -13.28
CA THR A 269 -14.36 17.76 -13.73
C THR A 269 -13.35 18.61 -14.50
N LYS A 270 -13.83 19.46 -15.42
CA LYS A 270 -13.00 20.45 -16.14
C LYS A 270 -12.20 21.35 -15.18
N ALA A 271 -12.83 21.78 -14.09
CA ALA A 271 -12.18 22.59 -13.07
C ALA A 271 -11.01 21.87 -12.41
N ASN A 272 -11.18 20.59 -12.06
CA ASN A 272 -10.11 19.80 -11.46
C ASN A 272 -8.98 19.49 -12.46
N LEU A 273 -9.30 19.18 -13.73
CA LEU A 273 -8.30 19.01 -14.79
C LEU A 273 -7.44 20.27 -14.96
N GLU A 274 -8.07 21.44 -15.02
CA GLU A 274 -7.37 22.71 -15.14
C GLU A 274 -6.51 23.00 -13.88
N GLN A 275 -7.01 22.65 -12.70
CA GLN A 275 -6.24 22.78 -11.45
C GLN A 275 -5.03 21.84 -11.43
N ILE A 276 -5.14 20.62 -11.96
CA ILE A 276 -4.01 19.70 -12.14
C ILE A 276 -2.99 20.29 -13.12
N ARG A 277 -3.45 20.81 -14.25
CA ARG A 277 -2.60 21.44 -15.26
C ARG A 277 -1.77 22.57 -14.66
N ARG A 278 -2.41 23.52 -13.96
CA ARG A 278 -1.72 24.64 -13.28
C ARG A 278 -0.73 24.19 -12.23
N ASP A 279 -1.04 23.14 -11.47
CA ASP A 279 -0.11 22.65 -10.45
C ASP A 279 1.07 21.89 -11.05
N ALA A 280 0.84 21.17 -12.16
CA ALA A 280 1.91 20.48 -12.87
C ALA A 280 2.90 21.48 -13.53
N GLU A 281 2.42 22.63 -13.99
CA GLU A 281 3.24 23.71 -14.57
C GLU A 281 4.22 24.33 -13.56
N LYS A 282 3.93 24.25 -12.26
CA LYS A 282 4.83 24.75 -11.21
C LYS A 282 6.12 23.95 -11.07
N ASN A 283 6.18 22.73 -11.64
CA ASN A 283 7.33 21.86 -11.55
C ASN A 283 7.90 21.57 -12.95
N GLU A 284 8.97 22.27 -13.31
CA GLU A 284 9.61 22.14 -14.62
C GLU A 284 10.47 20.86 -14.76
N ASN A 285 10.77 20.18 -13.65
CA ASN A 285 11.62 18.98 -13.67
C ASN A 285 10.91 17.78 -14.31
N ILE A 286 11.70 16.90 -14.93
CA ILE A 286 11.22 15.58 -15.37
C ILE A 286 11.14 14.65 -14.13
N THR A 287 9.92 14.31 -13.77
CA THR A 287 9.58 13.52 -12.56
C THR A 287 9.45 12.02 -12.85
N GLY A 288 9.26 11.21 -11.81
CA GLY A 288 8.94 9.79 -11.94
C GLY A 288 7.59 9.57 -12.64
N SER A 289 6.58 10.38 -12.35
CA SER A 289 5.30 10.33 -13.08
C SER A 289 5.45 10.63 -14.56
N ASP A 290 6.29 11.59 -14.96
CA ASP A 290 6.54 11.87 -16.39
C ASP A 290 7.19 10.67 -17.10
N LYS A 291 8.11 9.98 -16.41
CA LYS A 291 8.75 8.77 -16.91
C LYS A 291 7.76 7.61 -17.03
N SER A 292 6.90 7.40 -16.05
CA SER A 292 5.83 6.39 -16.12
C SER A 292 4.84 6.69 -17.25
N MET A 293 4.44 7.96 -17.43
CA MET A 293 3.57 8.37 -18.53
C MET A 293 4.18 7.99 -19.88
N LYS A 294 5.46 8.34 -20.11
CA LYS A 294 6.17 7.98 -21.35
C LYS A 294 6.27 6.47 -21.58
N ARG A 295 6.33 5.67 -20.51
CA ARG A 295 6.38 4.20 -20.59
C ARG A 295 5.00 3.57 -20.86
N SER A 296 3.92 4.27 -20.52
CA SER A 296 2.54 3.83 -20.76
C SER A 296 1.92 4.30 -22.08
N SER A 297 2.51 5.31 -22.73
CA SER A 297 2.08 5.83 -24.05
C SER A 297 2.52 4.95 -25.21
#